data_AF-A0A0C2FJG1-F1
#
_entry.id   AF-A0A0C2FJG1-F1
#
_cell.length_a   1.000
_cell.length_b   1.000
_cell.length_c   1.000
_cell.angle_alpha   90.00
_cell.angle_beta   90.00
_cell.angle_gamma   90.00
#
_symmetry.space_group_name_H-M   'P 1'
#
loop_
_entity.id
_entity.type
_entity.pdbx_description
1 polymer ?
#
loop_
_entity_poly.entity_id
_entity_poly.type
_entity_poly.pdbx_seq_one_letter_code
_entity_poly.pdbx_strand_id
1 'polypeptide(L)'
;MDDFSTPGMDNGFGFAPSETNFIQPGKRPMSSMSPMVIFDKKTKEAIVRPLIFGDSIKQAIDSPMLHNQFTPDIAQIDDSFPKVIGTASIN
;
A
#
# COMPACT_ATOMS: atom_id res chain seq x y z
N MET A 1 -18.34 7.81 5.31
CA MET A 1 -17.51 8.83 6.01
C MET A 1 -16.44 8.17 6.89
N ASP A 2 -16.17 6.88 6.70
CA ASP A 2 -15.32 6.06 7.59
C ASP A 2 -13.81 6.36 7.46
N ASP A 3 -13.40 6.97 6.35
CA ASP A 3 -12.01 7.34 6.11
C ASP A 3 -11.55 8.59 6.89
N PHE A 4 -12.46 9.30 7.57
CA PHE A 4 -12.07 10.32 8.55
C PHE A 4 -11.70 9.66 9.89
N SER A 5 -10.74 10.26 10.59
CA SER A 5 -10.45 9.89 11.96
C SER A 5 -11.55 10.41 12.90
N THR A 6 -11.90 9.60 13.91
CA THR A 6 -12.76 10.00 15.02
C THR A 6 -11.92 10.02 16.29
N PRO A 7 -11.94 11.09 17.10
CA PRO A 7 -11.16 11.12 18.34
C PRO A 7 -11.47 9.90 19.22
N GLY A 8 -10.42 9.16 19.60
CA GLY A 8 -10.54 8.00 20.49
C GLY A 8 -11.04 6.70 19.84
N MET A 9 -11.21 6.65 18.51
CA MET A 9 -11.52 5.42 17.77
C MET A 9 -10.64 5.26 16.54
N ASP A 10 -10.07 4.07 16.37
CA ASP A 10 -9.41 3.67 15.12
C ASP A 10 -10.47 3.46 14.02
N ASN A 11 -10.12 3.71 12.76
CA ASN A 11 -11.04 3.49 11.64
C ASN A 11 -11.12 2.00 11.23
N GLY A 12 -11.99 1.66 10.27
CA GLY A 12 -12.21 0.28 9.81
C GLY A 12 -10.96 -0.43 9.23
N PHE A 13 -9.87 0.30 8.98
CA PHE A 13 -8.59 -0.23 8.49
C PHE A 13 -7.48 -0.24 9.56
N GLY A 14 -7.80 0.11 10.80
CA GLY A 14 -6.87 0.10 11.93
C GLY A 14 -5.91 1.30 11.98
N PHE A 15 -6.23 2.40 11.29
CA PHE A 15 -5.44 3.63 11.42
C PHE A 15 -5.77 4.35 12.73
N ALA A 16 -4.73 4.68 13.49
CA ALA A 16 -4.84 5.53 14.66
C ALA A 16 -5.46 6.90 14.30
N PRO A 17 -6.25 7.49 15.20
CA PRO A 17 -6.88 8.77 14.93
C PRO A 17 -5.83 9.87 14.77
N SER A 18 -5.90 10.60 13.65
CA SER A 18 -5.09 11.79 13.41
C SER A 18 -5.96 13.03 13.44
N GLU A 19 -5.58 14.03 14.24
CA GLU A 19 -6.29 15.31 14.33
C GLU A 19 -6.43 16.00 12.96
N THR A 20 -5.41 15.82 12.11
CA THR A 20 -5.39 16.35 10.74
C THR A 20 -6.46 15.70 9.84
N ASN A 21 -6.99 14.54 10.22
CA ASN A 21 -8.01 13.79 9.48
C ASN A 21 -9.37 13.74 10.22
N PHE A 22 -9.63 14.63 11.19
CA PHE A 22 -10.96 14.74 11.81
C PHE A 22 -12.00 15.35 10.86
N ILE A 23 -13.27 14.95 11.03
CA ILE A 23 -14.42 15.41 10.25
C ILE A 23 -14.64 16.90 10.46
N GLN A 24 -14.79 17.64 9.36
CA GLN A 24 -15.22 19.04 9.36
C GLN A 24 -16.15 19.28 8.15
N PRO A 25 -17.13 20.20 8.23
CA PRO A 25 -18.01 20.49 7.10
C PRO A 25 -17.22 20.85 5.82
N GLY A 26 -17.52 20.17 4.72
CA GLY A 26 -16.87 20.41 3.42
C GLY A 26 -15.45 19.85 3.26
N LYS A 27 -14.87 19.27 4.32
CA LYS A 27 -13.54 18.63 4.24
C LYS A 27 -13.62 17.31 3.45
N ARG A 28 -12.52 16.92 2.80
CA ARG A 28 -12.35 15.59 2.19
C ARG A 28 -11.55 14.68 3.12
N PRO A 29 -11.92 13.41 3.28
CA PRO A 29 -11.14 12.48 4.09
C PRO A 29 -9.81 12.15 3.41
N MET A 30 -8.81 11.78 4.21
CA MET A 30 -7.59 11.19 3.70
C MET A 30 -7.90 9.87 2.97
N SER A 31 -7.23 9.60 1.86
CA SER A 31 -7.39 8.35 1.10
C SER A 31 -6.03 7.70 0.86
N SER A 32 -5.99 6.37 0.94
CA SER A 32 -4.81 5.56 0.56
C SER A 32 -4.74 5.29 -0.94
N MET A 33 -5.70 5.78 -1.74
CA MET A 33 -5.68 5.60 -3.21
C MET A 33 -4.44 6.26 -3.81
N SER A 34 -3.66 5.47 -4.55
CA SER A 34 -2.44 5.92 -5.23
C SER A 34 -2.52 5.64 -6.74
N PRO A 35 -3.44 6.31 -7.48
CA PRO A 35 -3.51 6.15 -8.93
C PRO A 35 -2.22 6.67 -9.58
N MET A 36 -1.60 5.87 -10.43
CA MET A 36 -0.32 6.20 -11.06
C MET A 36 -0.35 5.88 -12.55
N VAL A 37 0.14 6.82 -13.37
CA VAL A 37 0.42 6.62 -14.79
C VAL A 37 1.92 6.77 -14.98
N ILE A 38 2.56 5.73 -15.49
CA ILE A 38 3.97 5.75 -15.84
C ILE A 38 4.08 5.72 -17.36
N PHE A 39 5.06 6.40 -17.92
CA PHE A 39 5.28 6.48 -19.37
C PHE A 39 6.76 6.37 -19.67
N ASP A 40 7.15 5.39 -20.49
CA ASP A 40 8.50 5.29 -21.02
C ASP A 40 8.64 6.20 -22.24
N LYS A 41 9.61 7.12 -22.21
CA LYS A 41 9.86 8.05 -23.32
C LYS A 41 10.34 7.35 -24.60
N LYS A 42 10.96 6.18 -24.50
CA LYS A 42 11.53 5.43 -25.63
C LYS A 42 10.49 4.52 -26.27
N THR A 43 9.79 3.73 -25.48
CA THR A 43 8.80 2.75 -25.98
C THR A 43 7.39 3.34 -26.07
N LYS A 44 7.12 4.45 -25.38
CA LYS A 44 5.81 5.09 -25.22
C LYS A 44 4.77 4.21 -24.49
N GLU A 45 5.23 3.24 -23.70
CA GLU A 45 4.37 2.30 -22.96
C GLU A 45 4.30 2.64 -21.46
N ALA A 46 3.26 2.13 -20.78
CA ALA A 46 3.07 2.28 -19.35
C ALA A 46 3.71 1.14 -18.55
N ILE A 47 4.54 1.48 -17.56
CA ILE A 47 5.45 0.51 -16.93
C ILE A 47 5.47 0.68 -15.41
N VAL A 48 5.05 -0.32 -14.62
CA VAL A 48 5.09 -0.29 -13.14
C VAL A 48 6.30 -1.02 -12.54
N ARG A 49 6.25 -2.36 -12.34
CA ARG A 49 7.41 -3.18 -11.90
C ARG A 49 8.46 -3.55 -12.97
N PRO A 50 8.20 -3.48 -14.29
CA PRO A 50 9.24 -3.77 -15.28
C PRO A 50 10.45 -2.84 -15.19
N LEU A 51 10.31 -1.64 -14.61
CA LEU A 51 11.40 -0.67 -14.49
C LEU A 51 12.58 -1.15 -13.63
N ILE A 52 12.32 -1.95 -12.60
CA ILE A 52 13.35 -2.39 -11.64
C ILE A 52 13.79 -3.82 -11.92
N PHE A 53 12.86 -4.71 -12.25
CA PHE A 53 13.13 -6.15 -12.37
C PHE A 53 13.07 -6.68 -13.81
N GLY A 54 12.68 -5.85 -14.79
CA GLY A 54 12.57 -6.27 -16.19
C GLY A 54 11.39 -7.20 -16.49
N ASP A 55 10.50 -7.43 -15.53
CA ASP A 55 9.33 -8.30 -15.67
C ASP A 55 8.33 -7.79 -16.71
N SER A 56 7.60 -8.68 -17.37
CA SER A 56 6.41 -8.27 -18.13
C SER A 56 5.29 -7.73 -17.21
N ILE A 57 4.32 -7.00 -17.76
CA ILE A 57 3.15 -6.51 -16.99
C ILE A 57 2.41 -7.66 -16.29
N LYS A 58 2.28 -8.83 -16.95
CA LYS A 58 1.62 -9.99 -16.37
C LYS A 58 2.38 -10.52 -15.15
N GLN A 59 3.70 -10.70 -15.29
CA GLN A 59 4.56 -11.13 -14.20
C GLN A 59 4.55 -10.12 -13.04
N ALA A 60 4.54 -8.82 -13.35
CA ALA A 60 4.45 -7.77 -12.36
C ALA A 60 3.16 -7.80 -11.53
N ILE A 61 2.01 -8.08 -12.18
CA ILE A 61 0.71 -8.21 -11.51
C ILE A 61 0.65 -9.50 -10.70
N ASP A 62 1.20 -10.60 -11.22
CA ASP A 62 1.14 -11.92 -10.56
C ASP A 62 2.19 -12.09 -9.44
N SER A 63 3.17 -11.19 -9.37
CA SER A 63 4.23 -11.28 -8.37
C SER A 63 3.66 -11.15 -6.95
N PRO A 64 4.17 -11.94 -5.99
CA PRO A 64 3.67 -11.90 -4.61
C PRO A 64 3.90 -10.53 -3.97
N MET A 65 2.96 -10.14 -3.11
CA MET A 65 2.96 -8.88 -2.39
C MET A 65 3.29 -9.07 -0.90
N LEU A 66 3.81 -8.00 -0.30
CA LEU A 66 4.03 -7.85 1.13
C LEU A 66 3.50 -6.48 1.55
N HIS A 67 2.85 -6.42 2.71
CA HIS A 67 2.29 -5.19 3.29
C HIS A 67 2.63 -5.10 4.78
N ASN A 68 3.04 -3.91 5.22
CA ASN A 68 3.15 -3.55 6.63
C ASN A 68 2.77 -2.07 6.75
N GLN A 69 1.88 -1.74 7.68
CA GLN A 69 1.33 -0.41 7.88
C GLN A 69 1.71 0.20 9.24
N PHE A 70 2.80 -0.27 9.83
CA PHE A 70 3.30 0.05 11.18
C PHE A 70 2.39 -0.40 12.32
N THR A 71 1.07 -0.19 12.24
CA THR A 71 0.11 -0.65 13.25
C THR A 71 -1.07 -1.36 12.58
N PRO A 72 -1.37 -2.63 12.93
CA PRO A 72 -0.59 -3.50 13.83
C PRO A 72 0.81 -3.79 13.26
N ASP A 73 1.79 -4.02 14.15
CA ASP A 73 3.18 -4.32 13.77
C ASP A 73 3.30 -5.79 13.29
N ILE A 74 2.72 -6.04 12.13
CA ILE A 74 2.72 -7.33 11.44
C ILE A 74 3.03 -7.11 9.96
N ALA A 75 3.86 -7.98 9.40
CA ALA A 75 4.03 -8.09 7.96
C ALA A 75 3.02 -9.10 7.42
N GLN A 76 2.13 -8.64 6.54
CA GLN A 76 1.20 -9.47 5.79
C GLN A 76 1.86 -9.85 4.47
N ILE A 77 1.85 -11.15 4.15
CA ILE A 77 2.48 -11.69 2.95
C ILE A 77 1.51 -12.60 2.20
N ASP A 78 1.59 -12.60 0.87
CA ASP A 78 0.84 -13.56 0.06
C ASP A 78 1.36 -15.00 0.25
N ASP A 79 0.50 -16.00 0.05
CA ASP A 79 0.85 -17.41 0.18
C ASP A 79 1.98 -17.86 -0.77
N SER A 80 2.07 -17.21 -1.94
CA SER A 80 3.09 -17.45 -2.96
C SER A 80 4.43 -16.77 -2.64
N PHE A 81 4.54 -16.04 -1.54
CA PHE A 81 5.78 -15.35 -1.17
C PHE A 81 6.89 -16.36 -0.80
N PRO A 82 8.12 -16.21 -1.31
CA PRO A 82 9.21 -17.16 -1.03
C PRO A 82 9.53 -17.27 0.47
N LYS A 83 9.29 -18.47 1.04
CA LYS A 83 9.42 -18.75 2.49
C LYS A 83 10.86 -18.66 3.04
N VAL A 84 11.87 -18.60 2.16
CA VAL A 84 13.29 -18.54 2.53
C VAL A 84 13.70 -17.17 3.09
N ILE A 85 12.93 -16.10 2.83
CA ILE A 85 13.22 -14.75 3.31
C ILE A 85 12.47 -14.45 4.64
N GLY A 86 11.52 -15.30 5.03
CA GLY A 86 10.68 -15.13 6.23
C GLY A 86 11.35 -15.46 7.58
N THR A 87 12.63 -15.84 7.59
CA THR A 87 13.42 -16.15 8.81
C THR A 87 14.45 -15.07 9.15
N ALA A 88 14.41 -13.90 8.52
CA ALA A 88 15.11 -12.73 9.03
C ALA A 88 14.29 -12.15 10.20
N SER A 89 14.30 -12.86 11.33
CA SER A 89 13.84 -12.30 12.60
C SER A 89 14.63 -11.03 12.88
N ILE A 90 13.93 -9.89 12.82
CA ILE A 90 14.41 -8.63 13.34
C ILE A 90 14.36 -8.78 14.86
N ASN A 91 15.48 -9.18 15.45
CA ASN A 91 15.79 -9.01 16.88
C ASN A 91 16.89 -7.97 16.99
#